data_AF-A0A1A8H7I2-F1
#
_entry.id   AF-A0A1A8H7I2-F1
#
_cell.length_a   1.000
_cell.length_b   1.000
_cell.length_c   1.000
_cell.angle_alpha   90.00
_cell.angle_beta   90.00
_cell.angle_gamma   90.00
#
_symmetry.space_group_name_H-M   'P 1'
#
loop_
_entity.id
_entity.type
_entity.pdbx_description
1 polymer ?
#
loop_
_entity_poly.entity_id
_entity_poly.type
_entity_poly.pdbx_seq_one_letter_code
_entity_poly.pdbx_strand_id
1 'polypeptide(L)'
;QALNQIYLSGVRSWKKRVSRMKNRVIKGVYPASPSSWLFVAIAILATMYMQSDPSMGLISKIQQHLPLSLHMSLSAQGQTMLSALVFSTLLWLSLILTLRLCLKLLLSYHRWMFELHGKVSNTTKVWVSLLRLFSRRKPLLYSYQTSLPHLPVPAIRDTLSRYLESVRPLLTDQELKRMTNLANDFESTLGNRLQRYLKLKALWATNYVSDWWEEYIYLRGRGPIMVNSNYYGMDFLYVTPTTVQAARAGNTITALLLYRRKVNKEELTPSRVPGTDIPLCAAQCERMFNTTRTPGAETDVLQHWLDSDFVVVYHRGRYFRLWVYRGGRLLSPRELEHQIQSILDDPSPPFPGEEKLGALTAGDRCPWAQMRKQFFSSGVNRRSLDAIERAAFFVTLDDEEQGMKGDDPAGNLDRYAKSLLHGKCYDRWFDKSFSIVIYKNGKNGLNAEHSWAD
;
A
#
# COMPACT_ATOMS: atom_id res chain seq x y z
N GLN A 1 2.08 38.81 -2.06
CA GLN A 1 2.40 37.43 -2.51
C GLN A 1 2.06 36.35 -1.47
N ALA A 2 2.42 36.52 -0.18
CA ALA A 2 2.13 35.55 0.88
C ALA A 2 0.62 35.21 1.04
N LEU A 3 -0.26 36.22 1.05
CA LEU A 3 -1.72 36.02 1.13
C LEU A 3 -2.28 35.18 -0.04
N ASN A 4 -1.76 35.37 -1.25
CA ASN A 4 -2.15 34.57 -2.41
C ASN A 4 -1.72 33.10 -2.23
N GLN A 5 -0.54 32.84 -1.66
CA GLN A 5 -0.10 31.47 -1.35
C GLN A 5 -0.95 30.81 -0.26
N ILE A 6 -1.35 31.57 0.76
CA ILE A 6 -2.27 31.08 1.81
C ILE A 6 -3.63 30.74 1.20
N TYR A 7 -4.20 31.62 0.38
CA TYR A 7 -5.46 31.38 -0.33
C TYR A 7 -5.38 30.13 -1.23
N LEU A 8 -4.36 30.03 -2.09
CA LEU A 8 -4.15 28.87 -2.97
C LEU A 8 -3.93 27.58 -2.19
N SER A 9 -3.28 27.63 -1.02
CA SER A 9 -3.14 26.49 -0.11
C SER A 9 -4.50 26.08 0.48
N GLY A 10 -5.30 27.04 0.94
CA GLY A 10 -6.65 26.82 1.47
C GLY A 10 -7.58 26.16 0.44
N VAL A 11 -7.64 26.72 -0.77
CA VAL A 11 -8.46 26.16 -1.87
C VAL A 11 -8.05 24.73 -2.20
N ARG A 12 -6.75 24.42 -2.23
CA ARG A 12 -6.25 23.05 -2.49
C ARG A 12 -6.59 22.09 -1.37
N SER A 13 -6.41 22.51 -0.11
CA SER A 13 -6.79 21.71 1.06
C SER A 13 -8.28 21.38 1.02
N TRP A 14 -9.13 22.36 0.70
CA TRP A 14 -10.57 22.16 0.54
C TRP A 14 -10.88 21.21 -0.63
N LYS A 15 -10.31 21.42 -1.83
CA LYS A 15 -10.47 20.50 -2.98
C LYS A 15 -10.04 19.06 -2.65
N LYS A 16 -8.93 18.89 -1.91
CA LYS A 16 -8.43 17.59 -1.45
C LYS A 16 -9.42 16.92 -0.48
N ARG A 17 -9.99 17.68 0.48
CA ARG A 17 -11.02 17.19 1.40
C ARG A 17 -12.29 16.77 0.66
N VAL A 18 -12.78 17.59 -0.26
CA VAL A 18 -13.97 17.29 -1.08
C VAL A 18 -13.74 16.04 -1.93
N SER A 19 -12.58 15.94 -2.60
CA SER A 19 -12.22 14.77 -3.39
C SER A 19 -12.15 13.49 -2.54
N ARG A 20 -11.56 13.56 -1.34
CA ARG A 20 -11.51 12.43 -0.41
C ARG A 20 -12.90 12.04 0.08
N MET A 21 -13.76 13.01 0.38
CA MET A 21 -15.15 12.75 0.77
C MET A 21 -15.92 12.07 -0.35
N LYS A 22 -15.82 12.58 -1.58
CA LYS A 22 -16.40 11.96 -2.78
C LYS A 22 -15.92 10.51 -2.94
N ASN A 23 -14.62 10.26 -2.82
CA ASN A 23 -14.07 8.92 -2.96
C ASN A 23 -14.56 7.98 -1.84
N ARG A 24 -14.66 8.47 -0.59
CA ARG A 24 -15.26 7.71 0.53
C ARG A 24 -16.69 7.29 0.24
N VAL A 25 -17.50 8.16 -0.35
CA VAL A 25 -18.87 7.80 -0.76
C VAL A 25 -18.83 6.78 -1.90
N ILE A 26 -18.04 7.00 -2.96
CA ILE A 26 -17.96 6.10 -4.12
C ILE A 26 -17.50 4.69 -3.72
N LYS A 27 -16.40 4.57 -2.95
CA LYS A 27 -15.92 3.27 -2.47
C LYS A 27 -16.86 2.66 -1.43
N GLY A 28 -17.42 3.52 -0.57
CA GLY A 28 -18.37 3.17 0.48
C GLY A 28 -19.75 2.76 -0.03
N VAL A 29 -20.00 2.74 -1.34
CA VAL A 29 -21.22 2.17 -1.96
C VAL A 29 -20.91 1.10 -3.02
N TYR A 30 -19.63 0.82 -3.29
CA TYR A 30 -19.22 -0.26 -4.19
C TYR A 30 -19.74 -1.62 -3.66
N PRO A 31 -20.22 -2.55 -4.52
CA PRO A 31 -20.21 -2.55 -6.00
C PRO A 31 -21.33 -1.74 -6.68
N ALA A 32 -22.21 -1.07 -5.92
CA ALA A 32 -23.20 -0.15 -6.47
C ALA A 32 -22.58 1.23 -6.78
N SER A 33 -23.43 2.22 -7.06
CA SER A 33 -23.00 3.60 -7.37
C SER A 33 -23.91 4.58 -6.64
N PRO A 34 -23.44 5.80 -6.33
CA PRO A 34 -24.31 6.82 -5.75
C PRO A 34 -25.54 7.10 -6.62
N SER A 35 -25.38 7.01 -7.94
CA SER A 35 -26.50 7.15 -8.89
C SER A 35 -27.54 6.05 -8.80
N SER A 36 -27.21 4.84 -8.30
CA SER A 36 -28.20 3.77 -8.17
C SER A 36 -29.26 4.05 -7.11
N TRP A 37 -28.99 4.97 -6.17
CA TRP A 37 -29.99 5.47 -5.23
C TRP A 37 -31.14 6.18 -5.94
N LEU A 38 -30.85 6.99 -6.97
CA LEU A 38 -31.88 7.71 -7.73
C LEU A 38 -32.85 6.73 -8.39
N PHE A 39 -32.34 5.63 -8.96
CA PHE A 39 -33.19 4.60 -9.56
C PHE A 39 -34.10 3.93 -8.53
N VAL A 40 -33.59 3.62 -7.33
CA VAL A 40 -34.41 3.07 -6.23
C VAL A 40 -35.46 4.08 -5.79
N ALA A 41 -35.08 5.34 -5.55
CA ALA A 41 -35.99 6.39 -5.12
C ALA A 41 -37.10 6.67 -6.15
N ILE A 42 -36.74 6.78 -7.44
CA ILE A 42 -37.71 6.97 -8.52
C ILE A 42 -38.64 5.76 -8.63
N ALA A 43 -38.12 4.53 -8.53
CA ALA A 43 -38.95 3.34 -8.58
C ALA A 43 -39.98 3.29 -7.44
N ILE A 44 -39.55 3.58 -6.20
CA ILE A 44 -40.45 3.62 -5.04
C ILE A 44 -41.51 4.73 -5.22
N LEU A 45 -41.09 5.94 -5.60
CA LEU A 45 -42.02 7.05 -5.82
C LEU A 45 -43.02 6.75 -6.95
N ALA A 46 -42.57 6.12 -8.04
CA ALA A 46 -43.43 5.70 -9.14
C ALA A 46 -44.46 4.66 -8.69
N THR A 47 -44.05 3.64 -7.92
CA THR A 47 -44.98 2.64 -7.39
C THR A 47 -46.03 3.25 -6.46
N MET A 48 -45.63 4.22 -5.63
CA MET A 48 -46.56 4.95 -4.76
C MET A 48 -47.55 5.79 -5.56
N TYR A 49 -47.11 6.41 -6.66
CA TYR A 49 -48.01 7.14 -7.57
C TYR A 49 -49.03 6.20 -8.23
N MET A 50 -48.62 4.96 -8.51
CA MET A 50 -49.48 3.89 -9.02
C MET A 50 -50.33 3.21 -7.92
N GLN A 51 -50.43 3.80 -6.72
CA GLN A 51 -51.19 3.28 -5.56
C GLN A 51 -50.79 1.87 -5.11
N SER A 52 -49.59 1.42 -5.47
CA SER A 52 -49.03 0.15 -5.02
C SER A 52 -47.96 0.45 -3.97
N ASP A 53 -48.09 -0.09 -2.76
CA ASP A 53 -47.08 0.07 -1.71
C ASP A 53 -46.10 -1.13 -1.71
N PRO A 54 -44.92 -1.01 -2.33
CA PRO A 54 -43.91 -2.08 -2.31
C PRO A 54 -43.26 -2.23 -0.93
N SER A 55 -43.47 -1.28 -0.01
CA SER A 55 -42.88 -1.29 1.33
C SER A 55 -43.69 -2.13 2.33
N MET A 56 -44.84 -2.66 1.95
CA MET A 56 -45.74 -3.42 2.83
C MET A 56 -46.06 -2.67 4.14
N GLY A 57 -46.33 -1.36 4.05
CA GLY A 57 -46.66 -0.50 5.20
C GLY A 57 -45.45 0.03 5.99
N LEU A 58 -44.21 -0.22 5.55
CA LEU A 58 -43.03 0.35 6.21
C LEU A 58 -42.94 1.87 6.05
N ILE A 59 -43.36 2.42 4.92
CA ILE A 59 -43.34 3.87 4.68
C ILE A 59 -44.29 4.60 5.64
N SER A 60 -45.50 4.07 5.87
CA SER A 60 -46.44 4.65 6.83
C SER A 60 -45.94 4.53 8.27
N LYS A 61 -45.27 3.42 8.61
CA LYS A 61 -44.64 3.25 9.93
C LYS A 61 -43.49 4.24 10.17
N ILE A 62 -42.68 4.51 9.14
CA ILE A 62 -41.64 5.55 9.18
C ILE A 62 -42.29 6.93 9.40
N GLN A 63 -43.37 7.22 8.67
CA GLN A 63 -44.09 8.48 8.80
C GLN A 63 -44.60 8.74 10.23
N GLN A 64 -45.11 7.69 10.90
CA GLN A 64 -45.59 7.77 12.28
C GLN A 64 -44.48 8.04 13.31
N HIS A 65 -43.23 7.68 12.99
CA HIS A 65 -42.06 7.88 13.88
C HIS A 65 -41.22 9.11 13.50
N LEU A 66 -41.70 9.95 12.58
CA LEU A 66 -41.02 11.22 12.27
C LEU A 66 -41.05 12.15 13.50
N PRO A 67 -39.94 12.86 13.79
CA PRO A 67 -39.90 13.85 14.87
C PRO A 67 -41.05 14.85 14.79
N LEU A 68 -41.62 15.23 15.94
CA LEU A 68 -42.73 16.19 16.07
C LEU A 68 -42.45 17.51 15.32
N SER A 69 -41.20 17.97 15.30
CA SER A 69 -40.78 19.17 14.58
C SER A 69 -41.00 19.06 13.06
N LEU A 70 -40.72 17.91 12.46
CA LEU A 70 -40.93 17.64 11.04
C LEU A 70 -42.43 17.46 10.74
N HIS A 71 -43.16 16.85 11.67
CA HIS A 71 -44.60 16.64 11.57
C HIS A 71 -45.38 17.97 11.49
N MET A 72 -44.96 18.97 12.27
CA MET A 72 -45.58 20.31 12.27
C MET A 72 -45.17 21.18 11.08
N SER A 73 -44.02 20.92 10.46
CA SER A 73 -43.49 21.75 9.36
C SER A 73 -43.89 21.28 7.95
N LEU A 74 -44.26 20.01 7.78
CA LEU A 74 -44.50 19.38 6.48
C LEU A 74 -45.98 19.04 6.29
N SER A 75 -46.49 19.28 5.09
CA SER A 75 -47.82 18.80 4.68
C SER A 75 -47.87 17.26 4.69
N ALA A 76 -49.08 16.67 4.76
CA ALA A 76 -49.25 15.21 4.70
C ALA A 76 -48.54 14.58 3.50
N GLN A 77 -48.60 15.21 2.33
CA GLN A 77 -47.89 14.77 1.13
C GLN A 77 -46.36 14.90 1.28
N GLY A 78 -45.87 15.97 1.91
CA GLY A 78 -44.45 16.14 2.23
C GLY A 78 -43.91 15.09 3.21
N GLN A 79 -44.71 14.71 4.22
CA GLN A 79 -44.35 13.65 5.16
C GLN A 79 -44.27 12.28 4.47
N THR A 80 -45.22 11.97 3.57
CA THR A 80 -45.21 10.74 2.78
C THR A 80 -43.99 10.69 1.84
N MET A 81 -43.67 11.78 1.15
CA MET A 81 -42.48 11.87 0.29
C MET A 81 -41.18 11.69 1.09
N LEU A 82 -41.05 12.34 2.25
CA LEU A 82 -39.89 12.19 3.11
C LEU A 82 -39.73 10.74 3.59
N SER A 83 -40.82 10.12 4.03
CA SER A 83 -40.84 8.72 4.48
C SER A 83 -40.47 7.74 3.36
N ALA A 84 -40.95 8.00 2.14
CA ALA A 84 -40.58 7.23 0.95
C ALA A 84 -39.09 7.36 0.60
N LEU A 85 -38.50 8.56 0.73
CA LEU A 85 -37.07 8.78 0.52
C LEU A 85 -36.21 8.10 1.59
N VAL A 86 -36.65 8.14 2.86
CA VAL A 86 -35.99 7.40 3.95
C VAL A 86 -36.04 5.90 3.68
N PHE A 87 -37.21 5.35 3.35
CA PHE A 87 -37.35 3.94 2.99
C PHE A 87 -36.46 3.55 1.81
N SER A 88 -36.48 4.35 0.72
CA SER A 88 -35.65 4.13 -0.47
C SER A 88 -34.17 4.12 -0.13
N THR A 89 -33.73 4.98 0.79
CA THR A 89 -32.34 5.03 1.25
C THR A 89 -31.96 3.79 2.05
N LEU A 90 -32.82 3.35 2.98
CA LEU A 90 -32.60 2.12 3.75
C LEU A 90 -32.57 0.88 2.85
N LEU A 91 -33.51 0.79 1.91
CA LEU A 91 -33.56 -0.29 0.92
C LEU A 91 -32.29 -0.31 0.06
N TRP A 92 -31.85 0.84 -0.43
CA TRP A 92 -30.63 0.97 -1.23
C TRP A 92 -29.38 0.56 -0.45
N LEU A 93 -29.25 0.98 0.82
CA LEU A 93 -28.14 0.57 1.70
C LEU A 93 -28.16 -0.95 1.96
N SER A 94 -29.34 -1.54 2.18
CA SER A 94 -29.52 -2.99 2.34
C SER A 94 -29.12 -3.77 1.08
N LEU A 95 -29.50 -3.27 -0.11
CA LEU A 95 -29.07 -3.81 -1.40
C LEU A 95 -27.55 -3.77 -1.56
N ILE A 96 -26.90 -2.66 -1.20
CA ILE A 96 -25.44 -2.53 -1.22
C ILE A 96 -24.78 -3.56 -0.30
N LEU A 97 -25.28 -3.69 0.93
CA LEU A 97 -24.75 -4.64 1.91
C LEU A 97 -24.87 -6.08 1.38
N THR A 98 -26.02 -6.42 0.82
CA THR A 98 -26.26 -7.73 0.18
C THR A 98 -25.31 -7.97 -0.97
N LEU A 99 -25.14 -7.01 -1.89
CA LEU A 99 -24.20 -7.12 -3.00
C LEU A 99 -22.75 -7.29 -2.53
N ARG A 100 -22.35 -6.60 -1.46
CA ARG A 100 -21.02 -6.79 -0.85
C ARG A 100 -20.85 -8.17 -0.26
N LEU A 101 -21.86 -8.68 0.45
CA LEU A 101 -21.83 -10.02 1.02
C LEU A 101 -21.72 -11.06 -0.09
N CYS A 102 -22.51 -10.93 -1.16
CA CYS A 102 -22.39 -11.78 -2.36
C CYS A 102 -20.98 -11.72 -2.96
N LEU A 103 -20.41 -10.52 -3.13
CA LEU A 103 -19.06 -10.37 -3.65
C LEU A 103 -18.02 -11.00 -2.71
N LYS A 104 -18.15 -10.83 -1.38
CA LYS A 104 -17.27 -11.45 -0.39
C LYS A 104 -17.36 -12.98 -0.43
N LEU A 105 -18.57 -13.54 -0.56
CA LEU A 105 -18.78 -14.98 -0.71
C LEU A 105 -18.16 -15.51 -2.01
N LEU A 106 -18.34 -14.80 -3.12
CA LEU A 106 -17.68 -15.14 -4.39
C LEU A 106 -16.16 -15.12 -4.24
N LEU A 107 -15.59 -14.08 -3.63
CA LEU A 107 -14.14 -13.97 -3.43
C LEU A 107 -13.59 -14.99 -2.41
N SER A 108 -14.44 -15.56 -1.55
CA SER A 108 -14.05 -16.61 -0.60
C SER A 108 -13.87 -17.98 -1.27
N TYR A 109 -14.29 -18.15 -2.53
CA TYR A 109 -14.07 -19.39 -3.26
C TYR A 109 -12.59 -19.56 -3.63
N HIS A 110 -11.97 -20.63 -3.14
CA HIS A 110 -10.52 -20.86 -3.27
C HIS A 110 -10.17 -22.10 -4.11
N ARG A 111 -11.14 -22.91 -4.55
CA ARG A 111 -10.85 -24.16 -5.29
C ARG A 111 -10.14 -23.91 -6.62
N TRP A 112 -10.40 -22.77 -7.26
CA TRP A 112 -9.75 -22.36 -8.51
C TRP A 112 -8.22 -22.36 -8.42
N MET A 113 -7.63 -22.13 -7.23
CA MET A 113 -6.18 -22.13 -7.04
C MET A 113 -5.54 -23.51 -7.14
N PHE A 114 -6.32 -24.58 -6.92
CA PHE A 114 -5.85 -25.96 -6.94
C PHE A 114 -6.22 -26.68 -8.25
N GLU A 115 -6.88 -25.99 -9.18
CA GLU A 115 -7.19 -26.55 -10.49
C GLU A 115 -5.96 -26.51 -11.41
N LEU A 116 -5.74 -27.59 -12.16
CA LEU A 116 -4.64 -27.68 -13.12
C LEU A 116 -4.88 -26.71 -14.29
N HIS A 117 -3.81 -26.04 -14.72
CA HIS A 117 -3.83 -25.17 -15.89
C HIS A 117 -4.38 -25.92 -17.11
N GLY A 118 -5.38 -25.34 -17.78
CA GLY A 118 -6.05 -25.93 -18.95
C GLY A 118 -7.23 -26.85 -18.66
N LYS A 119 -7.46 -27.26 -17.40
CA LYS A 119 -8.61 -28.10 -16.99
C LYS A 119 -9.45 -27.40 -15.92
N VAL A 120 -10.20 -26.38 -16.34
CA VAL A 120 -11.08 -25.60 -15.45
C VAL A 120 -12.44 -26.29 -15.30
N SER A 121 -12.89 -26.50 -14.07
CA SER A 121 -14.18 -27.12 -13.79
C SER A 121 -15.36 -26.24 -14.24
N ASN A 122 -16.51 -26.85 -14.55
CA ASN A 122 -17.72 -26.07 -14.89
C ASN A 122 -18.17 -25.17 -13.73
N THR A 123 -17.96 -25.59 -12.48
CA THR A 123 -18.23 -24.75 -11.31
C THR A 123 -17.37 -23.51 -11.29
N THR A 124 -16.07 -23.63 -11.58
CA THR A 124 -15.16 -22.49 -11.64
C THR A 124 -15.50 -21.57 -12.81
N LYS A 125 -15.93 -22.10 -13.96
CA LYS A 125 -16.39 -21.27 -15.10
C LYS A 125 -17.64 -20.44 -14.76
N VAL A 126 -18.64 -21.04 -14.10
CA VAL A 126 -19.83 -20.33 -13.63
C VAL A 126 -19.45 -19.27 -12.60
N TRP A 127 -18.60 -19.64 -11.65
CA TRP A 127 -18.10 -18.72 -10.62
C TRP A 127 -17.37 -17.51 -11.21
N VAL A 128 -16.45 -17.70 -12.16
CA VAL A 128 -15.76 -16.59 -12.86
C VAL A 128 -16.77 -15.68 -13.56
N SER A 129 -17.78 -16.26 -14.20
CA SER A 129 -18.82 -15.49 -14.89
C SER A 129 -19.63 -14.62 -13.93
N LEU A 130 -19.97 -15.15 -12.74
CA LEU A 130 -20.61 -14.40 -11.67
C LEU A 130 -19.67 -13.32 -11.12
N LEU A 131 -18.42 -13.65 -10.81
CA LEU A 131 -17.44 -12.68 -10.31
C LEU A 131 -17.28 -11.50 -11.28
N ARG A 132 -17.20 -11.78 -12.59
CA ARG A 132 -17.16 -10.77 -13.64
C ARG A 132 -18.38 -9.87 -13.61
N LEU A 133 -19.58 -10.43 -13.49
CA LEU A 133 -20.84 -9.68 -13.44
C LEU A 133 -20.84 -8.68 -12.27
N PHE A 134 -20.41 -9.11 -11.08
CA PHE A 134 -20.35 -8.26 -9.88
C PHE A 134 -19.19 -7.26 -9.92
N SER A 135 -18.15 -7.51 -10.72
CA SER A 135 -16.94 -6.68 -10.83
C SER A 135 -16.89 -5.77 -12.07
N ARG A 136 -17.99 -5.67 -12.85
CA ARG A 136 -18.02 -4.93 -14.14
C ARG A 136 -17.74 -3.42 -14.03
N ARG A 137 -18.02 -2.81 -12.87
CA ARG A 137 -17.90 -1.35 -12.72
C ARG A 137 -16.44 -0.94 -12.48
N LYS A 138 -16.08 0.25 -12.97
CA LYS A 138 -14.76 0.87 -12.76
C LYS A 138 -14.55 1.16 -11.27
N PRO A 139 -13.73 0.36 -10.55
CA PRO A 139 -13.50 0.55 -9.13
C PRO A 139 -12.42 1.63 -8.91
N LEU A 140 -12.47 2.28 -7.76
CA LEU A 140 -11.34 3.03 -7.21
C LEU A 140 -10.35 2.05 -6.56
N LEU A 141 -9.12 2.50 -6.31
CA LEU A 141 -8.02 1.67 -5.76
C LEU A 141 -8.45 0.82 -4.56
N TYR A 142 -9.24 1.40 -3.63
CA TYR A 142 -9.67 0.74 -2.41
C TYR A 142 -11.11 0.22 -2.43
N SER A 143 -11.77 0.18 -3.60
CA SER A 143 -13.18 -0.23 -3.71
C SER A 143 -13.46 -1.66 -3.23
N TYR A 144 -12.51 -2.58 -3.40
CA TYR A 144 -12.69 -3.98 -3.00
C TYR A 144 -12.31 -4.26 -1.54
N GLN A 145 -11.64 -3.34 -0.82
CA GLN A 145 -11.05 -3.64 0.50
C GLN A 145 -12.07 -4.17 1.52
N THR A 146 -13.31 -3.67 1.49
CA THR A 146 -14.38 -4.13 2.39
C THR A 146 -15.04 -5.44 1.96
N SER A 147 -14.81 -5.86 0.72
CA SER A 147 -15.36 -7.08 0.12
C SER A 147 -14.34 -8.22 0.04
N LEU A 148 -13.06 -7.97 0.31
CA LEU A 148 -12.06 -9.02 0.39
C LEU A 148 -12.39 -10.01 1.54
N PRO A 149 -12.19 -11.32 1.33
CA PRO A 149 -12.36 -12.30 2.38
C PRO A 149 -11.27 -12.14 3.44
N HIS A 150 -11.56 -12.57 4.67
CA HIS A 150 -10.53 -12.71 5.69
C HIS A 150 -9.60 -13.87 5.32
N LEU A 151 -8.34 -13.75 5.69
CA LEU A 151 -7.38 -14.84 5.53
C LEU A 151 -7.84 -16.04 6.38
N PRO A 152 -8.08 -17.23 5.79
CA PRO A 152 -8.55 -18.38 6.54
C PRO A 152 -7.45 -18.92 7.47
N VAL A 153 -7.86 -19.47 8.61
CA VAL A 153 -6.97 -20.22 9.51
C VAL A 153 -7.05 -21.70 9.11
N PRO A 154 -5.97 -22.30 8.56
CA PRO A 154 -5.95 -23.72 8.19
C PRO A 154 -6.19 -24.64 9.38
N ALA A 155 -6.72 -25.84 9.17
CA ALA A 155 -6.85 -26.83 10.23
C ALA A 155 -5.47 -27.28 10.72
N ILE A 156 -5.32 -27.47 12.03
CA ILE A 156 -4.03 -27.87 12.62
C ILE A 156 -3.51 -29.19 12.03
N ARG A 157 -4.40 -30.17 11.84
CA ARG A 157 -4.09 -31.45 11.21
C ARG A 157 -3.53 -31.28 9.81
N ASP A 158 -4.14 -30.41 8.99
CA ASP A 158 -3.68 -30.15 7.63
C ASP A 158 -2.31 -29.46 7.63
N THR A 159 -2.11 -28.50 8.53
CA THR A 159 -0.82 -27.82 8.72
C THR A 159 0.27 -28.82 9.12
N LEU A 160 0.00 -29.71 10.08
CA LEU A 160 0.97 -30.71 10.55
C LEU A 160 1.27 -31.75 9.47
N SER A 161 0.26 -32.21 8.73
CA SER A 161 0.46 -33.13 7.61
C SER A 161 1.37 -32.52 6.54
N ARG A 162 1.10 -31.28 6.13
CA ARG A 162 1.93 -30.56 5.14
C ARG A 162 3.33 -30.26 5.67
N TYR A 163 3.46 -29.96 6.96
CA TYR A 163 4.75 -29.81 7.61
C TYR A 163 5.57 -31.10 7.50
N LEU A 164 5.02 -32.25 7.91
CA LEU A 164 5.70 -33.55 7.84
C LEU A 164 6.07 -33.94 6.41
N GLU A 165 5.19 -33.66 5.44
CA GLU A 165 5.46 -33.84 4.02
C GLU A 165 6.64 -32.95 3.56
N SER A 166 6.67 -31.68 3.99
CA SER A 166 7.72 -30.73 3.60
C SER A 166 9.09 -31.07 4.16
N VAL A 167 9.16 -31.65 5.37
CA VAL A 167 10.44 -32.03 6.00
C VAL A 167 10.88 -33.45 5.65
N ARG A 168 9.98 -34.28 5.09
CA ARG A 168 10.31 -35.66 4.68
C ARG A 168 11.59 -35.77 3.84
N PRO A 169 11.79 -34.98 2.76
CA PRO A 169 13.01 -35.11 1.96
C PRO A 169 14.29 -34.64 2.67
N LEU A 170 14.17 -34.00 3.84
CA LEU A 170 15.28 -33.47 4.62
C LEU A 170 15.72 -34.40 5.76
N LEU A 171 14.94 -35.45 6.06
CA LEU A 171 15.07 -36.25 7.27
C LEU A 171 15.22 -37.75 6.97
N THR A 172 16.04 -38.41 7.77
CA THR A 172 16.08 -39.89 7.82
C THR A 172 14.77 -40.47 8.36
N ASP A 173 14.54 -41.77 8.15
CA ASP A 173 13.32 -42.44 8.63
C ASP A 173 13.17 -42.37 10.16
N GLN A 174 14.29 -42.45 10.89
CA GLN A 174 14.29 -42.35 12.35
C GLN A 174 13.94 -40.93 12.82
N GLU A 175 14.50 -39.90 12.17
CA GLU A 175 14.19 -38.50 12.48
C GLU A 175 12.76 -38.16 12.10
N LEU A 176 12.27 -38.62 10.95
CA LEU A 176 10.88 -38.45 10.55
C LEU A 176 9.95 -39.11 11.57
N LYS A 177 10.23 -40.35 12.01
CA LYS A 177 9.43 -41.01 13.04
C LYS A 177 9.38 -40.18 14.32
N ARG A 178 10.51 -39.60 14.73
CA ARG A 178 10.58 -38.67 15.87
C ARG A 178 9.70 -37.44 15.64
N MET A 179 9.77 -36.83 14.46
CA MET A 179 8.99 -35.63 14.13
C MET A 179 7.50 -35.89 14.03
N THR A 180 7.10 -37.03 13.48
CA THR A 180 5.71 -37.49 13.47
C THR A 180 5.17 -37.64 14.89
N ASN A 181 5.94 -38.26 15.79
CA ASN A 181 5.54 -38.38 17.19
C ASN A 181 5.36 -37.02 17.87
N LEU A 182 6.30 -36.09 17.66
CA LEU A 182 6.21 -34.74 18.23
C LEU A 182 5.05 -33.92 17.62
N ALA A 183 4.77 -34.07 16.32
CA ALA A 183 3.62 -33.44 15.68
C ALA A 183 2.30 -33.94 16.26
N ASN A 184 2.17 -35.26 16.48
CA ASN A 184 0.99 -35.86 17.11
C ASN A 184 0.81 -35.41 18.56
N ASP A 185 1.90 -35.37 19.33
CA ASP A 185 1.89 -34.86 20.70
C ASP A 185 1.46 -33.39 20.73
N PHE A 186 2.04 -32.55 19.88
CA PHE A 186 1.64 -31.15 19.74
C PHE A 186 0.17 -30.99 19.36
N GLU A 187 -0.34 -31.77 18.41
CA GLU A 187 -1.77 -31.73 18.05
C GLU A 187 -2.65 -32.08 19.25
N SER A 188 -2.33 -33.17 19.95
CA SER A 188 -3.15 -33.68 21.06
C SER A 188 -3.10 -32.82 22.32
N THR A 189 -2.02 -32.04 22.51
CA THR A 189 -1.80 -31.21 23.71
C THR A 189 -1.94 -29.70 23.40
N LEU A 190 -0.82 -29.00 23.23
CA LEU A 190 -0.71 -27.54 23.19
C LEU A 190 -1.29 -26.95 21.90
N GLY A 191 -1.08 -27.61 20.76
CA GLY A 191 -1.43 -27.11 19.44
C GLY A 191 -2.91 -26.79 19.30
N ASN A 192 -3.80 -27.67 19.77
CA ASN A 192 -5.24 -27.42 19.75
C ASN A 192 -5.64 -26.21 20.62
N ARG A 193 -4.95 -25.97 21.73
CA ARG A 193 -5.18 -24.77 22.58
C ARG A 193 -4.75 -23.50 21.85
N LEU A 194 -3.55 -23.49 21.27
CA LEU A 194 -3.04 -22.36 20.48
C LEU A 194 -3.93 -22.06 19.26
N GLN A 195 -4.41 -23.11 18.58
CA GLN A 195 -5.31 -23.00 17.43
C GLN A 195 -6.64 -22.32 17.80
N ARG A 196 -7.17 -22.52 19.02
CA ARG A 196 -8.36 -21.80 19.50
C ARG A 196 -8.08 -20.31 19.66
N TYR A 197 -6.93 -19.93 20.21
CA TYR A 197 -6.54 -18.51 20.32
C TYR A 197 -6.33 -17.88 18.95
N LEU A 198 -5.73 -18.60 18.01
CA LEU A 198 -5.53 -18.13 16.63
C LEU A 198 -6.86 -17.90 15.91
N LYS A 199 -7.81 -18.84 16.05
CA LYS A 199 -9.18 -18.68 15.53
C LYS A 199 -9.89 -17.50 16.17
N LEU A 200 -9.74 -17.32 17.50
CA LEU A 200 -10.29 -16.15 18.18
C LEU A 200 -9.71 -14.86 17.58
N LYS A 201 -8.37 -14.74 17.44
CA LYS A 201 -7.74 -13.58 16.79
C LYS A 201 -8.29 -13.34 15.39
N ALA A 202 -8.47 -14.39 14.59
CA ALA A 202 -8.98 -14.29 13.22
C ALA A 202 -10.43 -13.80 13.11
N LEU A 203 -11.24 -13.93 14.18
CA LEU A 203 -12.59 -13.36 14.22
C LEU A 203 -12.59 -11.83 14.41
N TRP A 204 -11.60 -11.31 15.13
CA TRP A 204 -11.52 -9.88 15.48
C TRP A 204 -10.60 -9.09 14.55
N ALA A 205 -9.59 -9.74 13.96
CA ALA A 205 -8.62 -9.10 13.08
C ALA A 205 -9.10 -9.08 11.62
N THR A 206 -8.78 -8.00 10.88
CA THR A 206 -8.99 -7.95 9.43
C THR A 206 -8.17 -9.01 8.70
N ASN A 207 -6.93 -9.21 9.15
CA ASN A 207 -6.04 -10.31 8.81
C ASN A 207 -5.29 -10.71 10.09
N TYR A 208 -5.33 -12.00 10.45
CA TYR A 208 -4.75 -12.47 11.71
C TYR A 208 -3.21 -12.53 11.71
N VAL A 209 -2.57 -12.42 10.54
CA VAL A 209 -1.13 -12.55 10.36
C VAL A 209 -0.44 -11.20 10.21
N SER A 210 -1.07 -10.20 9.59
CA SER A 210 -0.38 -8.99 9.13
C SER A 210 0.40 -8.21 10.21
N ASP A 211 -0.20 -8.01 11.38
CA ASP A 211 0.45 -7.32 12.51
C ASP A 211 1.65 -8.10 13.05
N TRP A 212 1.48 -9.41 13.24
CA TRP A 212 2.54 -10.30 13.69
C TRP A 212 3.65 -10.48 12.64
N TRP A 213 3.30 -10.51 11.36
CA TRP A 213 4.26 -10.60 10.26
C TRP A 213 5.15 -9.36 10.23
N GLU A 214 4.54 -8.17 10.21
CA GLU A 214 5.27 -6.90 10.25
C GLU A 214 6.17 -6.82 11.51
N GLU A 215 5.61 -7.10 12.69
CA GLU A 215 6.34 -6.99 13.95
C GLU A 215 7.45 -8.03 14.13
N TYR A 216 7.11 -9.32 14.06
CA TYR A 216 8.03 -10.40 14.46
C TYR A 216 9.00 -10.80 13.36
N ILE A 217 8.62 -10.72 12.08
CA ILE A 217 9.51 -11.10 10.98
C ILE A 217 10.46 -9.97 10.62
N TYR A 218 9.97 -8.72 10.62
CA TYR A 218 10.78 -7.59 10.19
C TYR A 218 11.21 -6.70 11.35
N LEU A 219 10.26 -6.13 12.11
CA LEU A 219 10.57 -5.02 13.01
C LEU A 219 11.31 -5.43 14.28
N ARG A 220 11.21 -6.68 14.73
CA ARG A 220 11.97 -7.22 15.87
C ARG A 220 13.33 -7.79 15.49
N GLY A 221 13.60 -8.07 14.21
CA GLY A 221 14.93 -8.45 13.74
C GLY A 221 15.97 -7.37 14.11
N ARG A 222 17.09 -7.76 14.73
CA ARG A 222 18.13 -6.83 15.22
C ARG A 222 19.37 -6.75 14.32
N GLY A 223 19.52 -7.70 13.39
CA GLY A 223 20.58 -7.71 12.40
C GLY A 223 20.42 -6.61 11.33
N PRO A 224 21.42 -6.43 10.47
CA PRO A 224 21.42 -5.37 9.48
C PRO A 224 20.41 -5.67 8.37
N ILE A 225 19.63 -4.67 7.97
CA ILE A 225 18.56 -4.84 6.97
C ILE A 225 19.05 -4.73 5.53
N MET A 226 20.16 -4.03 5.28
CA MET A 226 20.67 -3.73 3.94
C MET A 226 20.72 -4.94 2.99
N VAL A 227 21.20 -6.09 3.47
CA VAL A 227 21.32 -7.33 2.67
C VAL A 227 20.38 -8.44 3.13
N ASN A 228 20.00 -8.45 4.42
CA ASN A 228 19.21 -9.55 4.99
C ASN A 228 17.71 -9.32 4.86
N SER A 229 17.27 -8.12 4.45
CA SER A 229 15.85 -7.78 4.35
C SER A 229 15.53 -6.91 3.14
N ASN A 230 16.28 -5.83 2.90
CA ASN A 230 16.05 -4.95 1.76
C ASN A 230 16.21 -5.70 0.45
N TYR A 231 15.44 -5.27 -0.55
CA TYR A 231 15.50 -5.80 -1.90
C TYR A 231 15.78 -4.68 -2.90
N TYR A 232 16.07 -5.05 -4.13
CA TYR A 232 16.34 -4.11 -5.20
C TYR A 232 15.51 -4.41 -6.45
N GLY A 233 15.35 -3.39 -7.28
CA GLY A 233 14.72 -3.50 -8.59
C GLY A 233 15.58 -2.79 -9.64
N MET A 234 15.80 -3.45 -10.77
CA MET A 234 16.43 -2.84 -11.94
C MET A 234 15.37 -2.25 -12.86
N ASP A 235 15.66 -1.09 -13.44
CA ASP A 235 14.91 -0.57 -14.59
C ASP A 235 15.26 -1.35 -15.88
N PHE A 236 15.00 -0.78 -17.05
CA PHE A 236 15.27 -1.41 -18.33
C PHE A 236 16.74 -1.82 -18.48
N LEU A 237 16.96 -3.12 -18.65
CA LEU A 237 18.30 -3.69 -18.84
C LEU A 237 18.95 -3.18 -20.13
N TYR A 238 18.22 -3.24 -21.25
CA TYR A 238 18.77 -3.00 -22.58
C TYR A 238 18.44 -1.62 -23.17
N VAL A 239 17.56 -0.85 -22.52
CA VAL A 239 17.15 0.48 -22.99
C VAL A 239 17.71 1.53 -22.04
N THR A 240 18.27 2.61 -22.60
CA THR A 240 18.70 3.79 -21.84
C THR A 240 18.02 5.00 -22.45
N PRO A 241 16.90 5.49 -21.88
CA PRO A 241 16.12 6.57 -22.50
C PRO A 241 16.90 7.88 -22.67
N THR A 242 17.86 8.16 -21.80
CA THR A 242 18.82 9.25 -21.91
C THR A 242 20.08 8.88 -21.14
N THR A 243 21.24 9.32 -21.60
CA THR A 243 22.52 9.18 -20.90
C THR A 243 22.79 10.31 -19.92
N VAL A 244 21.96 11.36 -19.91
CA VAL A 244 22.11 12.52 -19.03
C VAL A 244 21.48 12.21 -17.68
N GLN A 245 22.30 12.07 -16.64
CA GLN A 245 21.88 11.72 -15.27
C GLN A 245 20.81 12.67 -14.72
N ALA A 246 21.00 13.99 -14.85
CA ALA A 246 20.04 14.99 -14.37
C ALA A 246 18.68 14.88 -15.07
N ALA A 247 18.67 14.73 -16.39
CA ALA A 247 17.45 14.55 -17.17
C ALA A 247 16.74 13.25 -16.80
N ARG A 248 17.49 12.16 -16.60
CA ARG A 248 16.95 10.87 -16.14
C ARG A 248 16.29 11.02 -14.78
N ALA A 249 16.99 11.61 -13.81
CA ALA A 249 16.49 11.81 -12.45
C ALA A 249 15.24 12.70 -12.42
N GLY A 250 15.23 13.82 -13.17
CA GLY A 250 14.06 14.71 -13.27
C GLY A 250 12.81 14.01 -13.81
N ASN A 251 12.95 13.19 -14.84
CA ASN A 251 11.85 12.39 -15.39
C ASN A 251 11.38 11.29 -14.44
N THR A 252 12.31 10.55 -13.80
CA THR A 252 11.98 9.49 -12.84
C THR A 252 11.23 10.04 -11.63
N ILE A 253 11.71 11.15 -11.04
CA ILE A 253 11.05 11.82 -9.92
C ILE A 253 9.65 12.28 -10.32
N THR A 254 9.51 12.88 -11.52
CA THR A 254 8.19 13.31 -12.03
C THR A 254 7.23 12.12 -12.15
N ALA A 255 7.67 11.02 -12.76
CA ALA A 255 6.84 9.82 -12.95
C ALA A 255 6.37 9.24 -11.61
N LEU A 256 7.27 9.13 -10.63
CA LEU A 256 6.95 8.66 -9.28
C LEU A 256 5.95 9.58 -8.57
N LEU A 257 6.09 10.89 -8.69
CA LEU A 257 5.15 11.85 -8.09
C LEU A 257 3.78 11.86 -8.78
N LEU A 258 3.73 11.61 -10.09
CA LEU A 258 2.49 11.37 -10.81
C LEU A 258 1.81 10.08 -10.35
N TYR A 259 2.58 9.02 -10.12
CA TYR A 259 2.07 7.78 -9.52
C TYR A 259 1.53 8.01 -8.11
N ARG A 260 2.32 8.67 -7.24
CA ARG A 260 1.90 9.08 -5.88
C ARG A 260 0.60 9.88 -5.90
N ARG A 261 0.44 10.79 -6.87
CA ARG A 261 -0.80 11.57 -7.02
C ARG A 261 -1.99 10.67 -7.33
N LYS A 262 -1.84 9.64 -8.16
CA LYS A 262 -2.92 8.66 -8.45
C LYS A 262 -3.25 7.81 -7.23
N VAL A 263 -2.25 7.35 -6.47
CA VAL A 263 -2.44 6.64 -5.19
C VAL A 263 -3.24 7.50 -4.21
N ASN A 264 -2.79 8.74 -3.97
CA ASN A 264 -3.41 9.67 -3.02
C ASN A 264 -4.84 10.08 -3.39
N LYS A 265 -5.17 9.99 -4.68
CA LYS A 265 -6.52 10.22 -5.21
C LYS A 265 -7.33 8.93 -5.37
N GLU A 266 -6.77 7.77 -5.04
CA GLU A 266 -7.40 6.47 -5.18
C GLU A 266 -7.82 6.16 -6.64
N GLU A 267 -7.17 6.79 -7.62
CA GLU A 267 -7.49 6.73 -9.05
C GLU A 267 -6.80 5.57 -9.78
N LEU A 268 -5.91 4.84 -9.09
CA LEU A 268 -5.32 3.63 -9.64
C LEU A 268 -6.37 2.51 -9.73
N THR A 269 -6.33 1.77 -10.83
CA THR A 269 -7.11 0.55 -10.98
C THR A 269 -6.61 -0.48 -9.95
N PRO A 270 -7.50 -1.13 -9.19
CA PRO A 270 -7.10 -2.21 -8.28
C PRO A 270 -6.35 -3.32 -9.02
N SER A 271 -5.24 -3.76 -8.43
CA SER A 271 -4.48 -4.93 -8.90
C SER A 271 -5.33 -6.19 -8.84
N ARG A 272 -5.09 -7.10 -9.77
CA ARG A 272 -5.76 -8.39 -9.85
C ARG A 272 -4.74 -9.50 -10.02
N VAL A 273 -5.10 -10.72 -9.63
CA VAL A 273 -4.30 -11.90 -9.97
C VAL A 273 -4.19 -11.97 -11.50
N PRO A 274 -2.97 -12.04 -12.07
CA PRO A 274 -2.75 -12.03 -13.51
C PRO A 274 -3.65 -13.03 -14.25
N GLY A 275 -4.29 -12.59 -15.33
CA GLY A 275 -5.21 -13.42 -16.11
C GLY A 275 -6.60 -13.66 -15.51
N THR A 276 -6.92 -13.04 -14.36
CA THR A 276 -8.22 -13.22 -13.67
C THR A 276 -8.88 -11.89 -13.29
N ASP A 277 -10.13 -11.97 -12.82
CA ASP A 277 -10.89 -10.83 -12.28
C ASP A 277 -10.80 -10.69 -10.75
N ILE A 278 -9.93 -11.47 -10.11
CA ILE A 278 -9.81 -11.55 -8.65
C ILE A 278 -8.98 -10.36 -8.15
N PRO A 279 -9.56 -9.41 -7.40
CA PRO A 279 -8.84 -8.26 -6.87
C PRO A 279 -7.86 -8.66 -5.76
N LEU A 280 -6.77 -7.92 -5.65
CA LEU A 280 -5.79 -8.03 -4.57
C LEU A 280 -5.95 -6.89 -3.56
N CYS A 281 -5.44 -7.12 -2.35
CA CYS A 281 -5.38 -6.09 -1.32
C CYS A 281 -4.48 -4.93 -1.77
N ALA A 282 -4.96 -3.70 -1.63
CA ALA A 282 -4.19 -2.50 -1.99
C ALA A 282 -3.61 -1.76 -0.77
N ALA A 283 -3.72 -2.29 0.45
CA ALA A 283 -3.39 -1.57 1.69
C ALA A 283 -1.94 -1.06 1.73
N GLN A 284 -1.00 -1.82 1.16
CA GLN A 284 0.42 -1.46 1.11
C GLN A 284 0.69 -0.20 0.25
N CYS A 285 -0.16 0.11 -0.73
CA CYS A 285 0.01 1.30 -1.58
C CYS A 285 0.01 2.60 -0.76
N GLU A 286 -0.67 2.65 0.39
CA GLU A 286 -0.71 3.82 1.26
C GLU A 286 0.69 4.16 1.80
N ARG A 287 1.50 3.15 2.09
CA ARG A 287 2.79 3.29 2.77
C ARG A 287 3.99 3.40 1.82
N MET A 288 3.78 3.40 0.50
CA MET A 288 4.89 3.41 -0.46
C MET A 288 5.73 4.69 -0.38
N PHE A 289 5.07 5.86 -0.24
CA PHE A 289 5.74 7.16 -0.15
C PHE A 289 5.66 7.71 1.27
N ASN A 290 6.56 8.65 1.59
CA ASN A 290 6.61 9.32 2.88
C ASN A 290 6.68 8.31 4.04
N THR A 291 7.45 7.24 3.87
CA THR A 291 7.56 6.18 4.88
C THR A 291 9.02 5.89 5.15
N THR A 292 9.33 5.62 6.41
CA THR A 292 10.66 5.18 6.84
C THR A 292 10.53 4.25 8.03
N ARG A 293 11.43 3.27 8.13
CA ARG A 293 11.60 2.42 9.30
C ARG A 293 12.60 3.07 10.25
N THR A 294 12.14 3.48 11.42
CA THR A 294 13.00 4.05 12.46
C THR A 294 13.54 2.96 13.39
N PRO A 295 14.84 2.94 13.70
CA PRO A 295 15.43 1.92 14.57
C PRO A 295 14.98 2.10 16.02
N GLY A 296 14.66 0.99 16.69
CA GLY A 296 14.41 0.94 18.14
C GLY A 296 15.34 -0.04 18.84
N ALA A 297 15.35 -0.02 20.18
CA ALA A 297 16.20 -0.95 20.95
C ALA A 297 15.73 -2.40 20.78
N GLU A 298 14.44 -2.66 21.01
CA GLU A 298 13.85 -4.00 20.91
C GLU A 298 13.03 -4.19 19.64
N THR A 299 12.38 -3.13 19.16
CA THR A 299 11.49 -3.18 18.00
C THR A 299 11.58 -1.86 17.26
N ASP A 300 11.75 -1.96 15.94
CA ASP A 300 11.73 -0.81 15.04
C ASP A 300 10.29 -0.34 14.80
N VAL A 301 10.14 0.87 14.28
CA VAL A 301 8.81 1.45 14.01
C VAL A 301 8.74 1.97 12.59
N LEU A 302 7.76 1.50 11.82
CA LEU A 302 7.37 2.11 10.56
C LEU A 302 6.64 3.42 10.82
N GLN A 303 7.22 4.51 10.32
CA GLN A 303 6.63 5.84 10.38
C GLN A 303 6.16 6.24 8.99
N HIS A 304 4.89 6.64 8.87
CA HIS A 304 4.28 7.09 7.64
C HIS A 304 3.68 8.50 7.82
N TRP A 305 3.98 9.41 6.88
CA TRP A 305 3.48 10.79 6.88
C TRP A 305 2.49 11.04 5.74
N LEU A 306 1.44 11.83 6.03
CA LEU A 306 0.36 12.09 5.08
C LEU A 306 0.75 12.94 3.86
N ASP A 307 1.79 13.77 3.97
CA ASP A 307 2.26 14.60 2.87
C ASP A 307 3.73 15.01 3.02
N SER A 308 4.35 15.24 1.88
CA SER A 308 5.74 15.67 1.73
C SER A 308 5.89 16.32 0.36
N ASP A 309 6.43 17.53 0.33
CA ASP A 309 6.54 18.37 -0.87
C ASP A 309 7.97 18.40 -1.42
N PHE A 310 8.84 17.52 -0.91
CA PHE A 310 10.24 17.42 -1.27
C PHE A 310 10.72 15.96 -1.26
N VAL A 311 11.86 15.74 -1.93
CA VAL A 311 12.66 14.51 -1.83
C VAL A 311 14.00 14.87 -1.21
N VAL A 312 14.71 13.86 -0.69
CA VAL A 312 16.12 14.03 -0.33
C VAL A 312 16.97 13.38 -1.40
N VAL A 313 17.98 14.10 -1.85
CA VAL A 313 18.95 13.68 -2.85
C VAL A 313 20.31 13.53 -2.17
N TYR A 314 20.96 12.38 -2.37
CA TYR A 314 22.33 12.14 -2.01
C TYR A 314 23.22 12.23 -3.25
N HIS A 315 24.33 12.94 -3.14
CA HIS A 315 25.38 12.96 -4.15
C HIS A 315 26.74 13.21 -3.47
N ARG A 316 27.74 12.37 -3.76
CA ARG A 316 29.13 12.50 -3.27
C ARG A 316 29.25 12.86 -1.78
N GLY A 317 28.55 12.12 -0.93
CA GLY A 317 28.63 12.28 0.52
C GLY A 317 27.79 13.41 1.11
N ARG A 318 26.94 14.07 0.32
CA ARG A 318 26.15 15.24 0.73
C ARG A 318 24.66 15.01 0.53
N TYR A 319 23.85 15.61 1.41
CA TYR A 319 22.40 15.47 1.40
C TYR A 319 21.71 16.79 1.06
N PHE A 320 20.85 16.76 0.05
CA PHE A 320 20.15 17.93 -0.46
C PHE A 320 18.64 17.74 -0.32
N ARG A 321 17.96 18.74 0.24
CA ARG A 321 16.50 18.80 0.22
C ARG A 321 16.04 19.43 -1.09
N LEU A 322 15.51 18.62 -2.00
CA LEU A 322 15.01 19.06 -3.30
C LEU A 322 13.48 19.23 -3.27
N TRP A 323 13.01 20.46 -3.39
CA TRP A 323 11.58 20.75 -3.47
C TRP A 323 11.02 20.32 -4.82
N VAL A 324 9.90 19.59 -4.78
CA VAL A 324 9.25 19.07 -6.00
C VAL A 324 7.97 19.82 -6.35
N TYR A 325 7.51 20.70 -5.46
CA TYR A 325 6.37 21.60 -5.71
C TYR A 325 6.77 23.07 -5.58
N ARG A 326 6.22 23.93 -6.45
CA ARG A 326 6.29 25.39 -6.33
C ARG A 326 4.90 25.99 -6.53
N GLY A 327 4.43 26.76 -5.55
CA GLY A 327 3.08 27.33 -5.58
C GLY A 327 1.97 26.27 -5.69
N GLY A 328 2.24 25.03 -5.25
CA GLY A 328 1.30 23.91 -5.37
C GLY A 328 1.22 23.21 -6.71
N ARG A 329 2.00 23.65 -7.69
CA ARG A 329 2.21 22.93 -8.95
C ARG A 329 3.40 22.00 -8.78
N LEU A 330 3.27 20.77 -9.27
CA LEU A 330 4.40 19.87 -9.43
C LEU A 330 5.38 20.50 -10.44
N LEU A 331 6.65 20.56 -10.08
CA LEU A 331 7.68 21.05 -11.00
C LEU A 331 7.74 20.18 -12.25
N SER A 332 8.01 20.81 -13.39
CA SER A 332 8.18 20.10 -14.66
C SER A 332 9.49 19.31 -14.65
N PRO A 333 9.62 18.27 -15.50
CA PRO A 333 10.87 17.50 -15.61
C PRO A 333 12.10 18.39 -15.84
N ARG A 334 11.98 19.45 -16.65
CA ARG A 334 13.05 20.42 -16.91
C ARG A 334 13.43 21.28 -15.69
N GLU A 335 12.44 21.70 -14.90
CA GLU A 335 12.71 22.43 -13.65
C GLU A 335 13.40 21.55 -12.60
N LEU A 336 13.06 20.25 -12.57
CA LEU A 336 13.72 19.27 -11.71
C LEU A 336 15.13 18.95 -12.22
N GLU A 337 15.28 18.72 -13.52
CA GLU A 337 16.58 18.52 -14.18
C GLU A 337 17.54 19.67 -13.88
N HIS A 338 17.09 20.92 -13.98
CA HIS A 338 17.93 22.08 -13.66
C HIS A 338 18.41 22.08 -12.19
N GLN A 339 17.52 21.81 -11.22
CA GLN A 339 17.90 21.71 -9.81
C GLN A 339 18.86 20.55 -9.55
N ILE A 340 18.65 19.41 -10.23
CA ILE A 340 19.50 18.23 -10.09
C ILE A 340 20.88 18.50 -10.70
N GLN A 341 20.93 19.18 -11.85
CA GLN A 341 22.18 19.60 -12.47
C GLN A 341 22.96 20.54 -11.52
N SER A 342 22.29 21.48 -10.85
CA SER A 342 22.93 22.30 -9.81
C SER A 342 23.50 21.48 -8.64
N ILE A 343 22.88 20.34 -8.29
CA ILE A 343 23.42 19.44 -7.25
C ILE A 343 24.65 18.67 -7.77
N LEU A 344 24.62 18.21 -9.03
CA LEU A 344 25.76 17.51 -9.66
C LEU A 344 26.97 18.44 -9.85
N ASP A 345 26.72 19.72 -10.14
CA ASP A 345 27.75 20.73 -10.40
C ASP A 345 28.26 21.42 -9.13
N ASP A 346 27.65 21.18 -7.95
CA ASP A 346 28.06 21.80 -6.69
C ASP A 346 29.43 21.25 -6.23
N PRO A 347 30.49 22.09 -6.18
CA PRO A 347 31.84 21.63 -5.89
C PRO A 347 32.14 21.51 -4.39
N SER A 348 31.21 21.87 -3.51
CA SER A 348 31.49 21.96 -2.07
C SER A 348 31.76 20.57 -1.47
N PRO A 349 32.73 20.44 -0.55
CA PRO A 349 33.01 19.16 0.10
C PRO A 349 31.91 18.79 1.11
N PRO A 350 31.74 17.49 1.43
CA PRO A 350 30.89 17.07 2.54
C PRO A 350 31.43 17.59 3.87
N PHE A 351 30.54 17.83 4.84
CA PHE A 351 30.98 18.11 6.19
C PHE A 351 31.69 16.90 6.80
N PRO A 352 32.59 17.08 7.80
CA PRO A 352 33.28 15.97 8.44
C PRO A 352 32.32 14.88 8.92
N GLY A 353 32.49 13.66 8.41
CA GLY A 353 31.65 12.50 8.74
C GLY A 353 30.32 12.40 7.97
N GLU A 354 29.90 13.43 7.25
CA GLU A 354 28.66 13.43 6.44
C GLU A 354 28.75 12.39 5.32
N GLU A 355 29.93 12.24 4.72
CA GLU A 355 30.17 11.36 3.57
C GLU A 355 29.69 9.93 3.79
N LYS A 356 29.87 9.42 5.02
CA LYS A 356 29.54 8.04 5.38
C LYS A 356 28.33 7.93 6.31
N LEU A 357 27.55 9.00 6.44
CA LEU A 357 26.42 9.07 7.38
C LEU A 357 25.39 7.95 7.16
N GLY A 358 25.12 7.61 5.89
CA GLY A 358 24.18 6.54 5.53
C GLY A 358 24.59 5.15 6.04
N ALA A 359 25.87 4.93 6.35
CA ALA A 359 26.37 3.67 6.92
C ALA A 359 25.68 3.29 8.23
N LEU A 360 25.20 4.28 8.98
CA LEU A 360 24.42 4.05 10.19
C LEU A 360 23.15 3.22 9.92
N THR A 361 22.55 3.37 8.74
CA THR A 361 21.35 2.61 8.35
C THR A 361 21.67 1.21 7.81
N ALA A 362 22.93 0.95 7.46
CA ALA A 362 23.40 -0.33 6.93
C ALA A 362 23.75 -1.36 8.01
N GLY A 363 24.16 -0.88 9.19
CA GLY A 363 24.58 -1.71 10.32
C GLY A 363 23.43 -2.30 11.13
N ASP A 364 23.79 -2.89 12.27
CA ASP A 364 22.84 -3.48 13.22
C ASP A 364 21.86 -2.44 13.78
N ARG A 365 20.64 -2.89 14.08
CA ARG A 365 19.53 -2.00 14.48
C ARG A 365 19.76 -1.36 15.85
N CYS A 366 20.34 -2.11 16.80
CA CYS A 366 20.56 -1.62 18.15
C CYS A 366 21.60 -0.49 18.23
N PRO A 367 22.83 -0.63 17.65
CA PRO A 367 23.76 0.48 17.55
C PRO A 367 23.16 1.69 16.84
N TRP A 368 22.43 1.46 15.74
CA TRP A 368 21.78 2.57 15.02
C TRP A 368 20.75 3.29 15.91
N ALA A 369 19.89 2.57 16.63
CA ALA A 369 18.94 3.15 17.57
C ALA A 369 19.63 4.01 18.66
N GLN A 370 20.76 3.53 19.20
CA GLN A 370 21.54 4.25 20.20
C GLN A 370 22.16 5.53 19.63
N MET A 371 22.81 5.45 18.46
CA MET A 371 23.38 6.61 17.78
C MET A 371 22.31 7.64 17.42
N ARG A 372 21.14 7.19 16.92
CA ARG A 372 19.99 8.05 16.65
C ARG A 372 19.56 8.83 17.90
N LYS A 373 19.44 8.15 19.04
CA LYS A 373 19.06 8.77 20.32
C LYS A 373 20.11 9.77 20.81
N GLN A 374 21.39 9.43 20.71
CA GLN A 374 22.49 10.24 21.22
C GLN A 374 22.74 11.49 20.37
N PHE A 375 22.79 11.35 19.04
CA PHE A 375 23.29 12.41 18.15
C PHE A 375 22.20 13.11 17.34
N PHE A 376 20.98 12.59 17.28
CA PHE A 376 19.88 13.12 16.44
C PHE A 376 18.63 13.48 17.24
N SER A 377 18.73 13.63 18.55
CA SER A 377 17.60 14.00 19.43
C SER A 377 17.30 15.50 19.49
N SER A 378 18.24 16.37 19.08
CA SER A 378 18.07 17.83 19.10
C SER A 378 18.89 18.55 18.02
N GLY A 379 18.70 19.87 17.93
CA GLY A 379 19.55 20.75 17.12
C GLY A 379 19.42 20.58 15.60
N VAL A 380 20.52 20.82 14.89
CA VAL A 380 20.62 20.71 13.43
C VAL A 380 20.45 19.24 13.00
N ASN A 381 21.12 18.30 13.67
CA ASN A 381 21.07 16.88 13.35
C ASN A 381 19.65 16.32 13.36
N ARG A 382 18.85 16.65 14.39
CA ARG A 382 17.43 16.26 14.42
C ARG A 382 16.66 16.81 13.22
N ARG A 383 16.84 18.08 12.87
CA ARG A 383 16.15 18.70 11.73
C ARG A 383 16.58 18.09 10.40
N SER A 384 17.86 17.76 10.25
CA SER A 384 18.40 17.10 9.04
C SER A 384 17.87 15.68 8.91
N LEU A 385 17.90 14.88 9.98
CA LEU A 385 17.35 13.53 9.99
C LEU A 385 15.84 13.52 9.74
N ASP A 386 15.09 14.42 10.38
CA ASP A 386 13.65 14.59 10.15
C ASP A 386 13.34 14.94 8.68
N ALA A 387 14.21 15.68 7.99
CA ALA A 387 14.08 15.90 6.55
C ALA A 387 14.23 14.60 5.75
N ILE A 388 15.22 13.76 6.05
CA ILE A 388 15.42 12.46 5.38
C ILE A 388 14.23 11.53 5.64
N GLU A 389 13.82 11.40 6.90
CA GLU A 389 12.73 10.54 7.35
C GLU A 389 11.37 10.96 6.72
N ARG A 390 11.10 12.27 6.62
CA ARG A 390 9.84 12.81 6.04
C ARG A 390 9.84 12.99 4.52
N ALA A 391 10.98 12.85 3.85
CA ALA A 391 11.06 13.00 2.39
C ALA A 391 10.05 12.06 1.68
N ALA A 392 9.57 12.43 0.49
CA ALA A 392 8.63 11.57 -0.22
C ALA A 392 9.22 10.19 -0.55
N PHE A 393 10.49 10.18 -0.91
CA PHE A 393 11.38 9.05 -1.11
C PHE A 393 12.81 9.59 -1.14
N PHE A 394 13.79 8.68 -1.14
CA PHE A 394 15.21 9.03 -1.20
C PHE A 394 15.73 8.86 -2.63
N VAL A 395 16.67 9.70 -3.04
CA VAL A 395 17.28 9.66 -4.38
C VAL A 395 18.78 9.64 -4.22
N THR A 396 19.46 8.72 -4.89
CA THR A 396 20.92 8.70 -5.00
C THR A 396 21.32 9.04 -6.42
N LEU A 397 22.15 10.06 -6.57
CA LEU A 397 22.88 10.36 -7.79
C LEU A 397 24.26 9.74 -7.66
N ASP A 398 24.39 8.52 -8.18
CA ASP A 398 25.63 7.75 -8.13
C ASP A 398 26.64 8.30 -9.13
N ASP A 399 27.90 8.37 -8.76
CA ASP A 399 28.98 8.87 -9.61
C ASP A 399 29.63 7.79 -10.46
N GLU A 400 29.22 6.53 -10.26
CA GLU A 400 29.60 5.39 -11.09
C GLU A 400 28.63 5.15 -12.24
N GLU A 401 29.11 4.40 -13.23
CA GLU A 401 28.30 3.90 -14.34
C GLU A 401 28.00 2.42 -14.12
N GLN A 402 26.75 2.02 -14.33
CA GLN A 402 26.32 0.63 -14.25
C GLN A 402 25.44 0.28 -15.46
N GLY A 403 25.16 -1.01 -15.68
CA GLY A 403 24.28 -1.50 -16.73
C GLY A 403 24.87 -2.68 -17.50
N MET A 404 24.16 -3.14 -18.53
CA MET A 404 24.51 -4.35 -19.28
C MET A 404 25.57 -4.16 -20.38
N LYS A 405 26.04 -2.94 -20.65
CA LYS A 405 26.97 -2.65 -21.75
C LYS A 405 28.38 -3.16 -21.42
N GLY A 406 29.04 -3.79 -22.39
CA GLY A 406 30.43 -4.28 -22.28
C GLY A 406 30.56 -5.75 -22.69
N ASP A 407 31.77 -6.27 -22.62
CA ASP A 407 32.12 -7.60 -23.14
C ASP A 407 31.75 -8.77 -22.22
N ASP A 408 31.38 -8.49 -20.96
CA ASP A 408 30.95 -9.48 -19.96
C ASP A 408 29.53 -9.20 -19.44
N PRO A 409 28.48 -9.64 -20.15
CA PRO A 409 27.10 -9.41 -19.73
C PRO A 409 26.75 -10.00 -18.36
N ALA A 410 27.35 -11.13 -17.98
CA ALA A 410 27.06 -11.81 -16.72
C ALA A 410 27.65 -11.04 -15.53
N GLY A 411 28.94 -10.68 -15.60
CA GLY A 411 29.57 -9.85 -14.57
C GLY A 411 29.00 -8.44 -14.50
N ASN A 412 28.55 -7.88 -15.64
CA ASN A 412 27.83 -6.61 -15.67
C ASN A 412 26.51 -6.66 -14.90
N LEU A 413 25.72 -7.72 -15.08
CA LEU A 413 24.47 -7.89 -14.33
C LEU A 413 24.73 -8.05 -12.84
N ASP A 414 25.73 -8.85 -12.46
CA ASP A 414 26.10 -9.08 -11.06
C ASP A 414 26.57 -7.78 -10.36
N ARG A 415 27.45 -7.00 -11.01
CA ARG A 415 27.87 -5.69 -10.49
C ARG A 415 26.71 -4.72 -10.35
N TYR A 416 25.81 -4.69 -11.33
CA TYR A 416 24.66 -3.81 -11.30
C TYR A 416 23.68 -4.20 -10.18
N ALA A 417 23.42 -5.50 -10.01
CA ALA A 417 22.61 -6.05 -8.92
C ALA A 417 23.18 -5.67 -7.55
N LYS A 418 24.47 -5.91 -7.33
CA LYS A 418 25.17 -5.59 -6.08
C LYS A 418 25.11 -4.09 -5.77
N SER A 419 25.34 -3.25 -6.78
CA SER A 419 25.28 -1.79 -6.63
C SER A 419 23.89 -1.28 -6.23
N LEU A 420 22.81 -1.90 -6.73
CA LEU A 420 21.44 -1.57 -6.34
C LEU A 420 21.04 -2.15 -4.98
N LEU A 421 21.55 -3.33 -4.64
CA LEU A 421 21.27 -3.98 -3.35
C LEU A 421 21.93 -3.25 -2.18
N HIS A 422 23.24 -2.98 -2.26
CA HIS A 422 23.98 -2.41 -1.12
C HIS A 422 24.83 -1.18 -1.48
N GLY A 423 25.07 -0.89 -2.76
CA GLY A 423 25.90 0.25 -3.17
C GLY A 423 27.27 0.24 -2.49
N LYS A 424 27.68 1.41 -1.98
CA LYS A 424 28.90 1.62 -1.18
C LYS A 424 28.65 1.44 0.33
N CYS A 425 27.48 0.95 0.72
CA CYS A 425 26.98 0.80 2.10
C CYS A 425 26.74 2.11 2.86
N TYR A 426 27.02 3.28 2.28
CA TYR A 426 26.78 4.59 2.91
C TYR A 426 26.06 5.60 2.01
N ASP A 427 25.92 5.27 0.74
CA ASP A 427 25.32 6.07 -0.32
C ASP A 427 23.83 5.73 -0.55
N ARG A 428 23.21 5.01 0.38
CA ARG A 428 21.78 4.70 0.40
C ARG A 428 21.22 5.04 1.77
N TRP A 429 19.92 5.25 1.84
CA TRP A 429 19.20 5.33 3.11
C TRP A 429 18.32 4.10 3.25
N PHE A 430 18.88 3.03 3.83
CA PHE A 430 18.26 1.69 3.84
C PHE A 430 16.96 1.63 4.65
N ASP A 431 16.76 2.60 5.55
CA ASP A 431 15.53 2.76 6.33
C ASP A 431 14.38 3.39 5.54
N LYS A 432 14.61 3.95 4.35
CA LYS A 432 13.55 4.58 3.56
C LYS A 432 12.71 3.50 2.89
N SER A 433 11.39 3.69 2.81
CA SER A 433 10.50 2.74 2.10
C SER A 433 11.06 2.35 0.74
N PHE A 434 11.57 3.32 -0.02
CA PHE A 434 12.47 3.07 -1.13
C PHE A 434 13.41 4.24 -1.41
N SER A 435 14.55 3.90 -2.00
CA SER A 435 15.56 4.79 -2.55
C SER A 435 15.68 4.54 -4.05
N ILE A 436 15.60 5.59 -4.86
CA ILE A 436 15.89 5.51 -6.30
C ILE A 436 17.36 5.79 -6.52
N VAL A 437 18.04 4.93 -7.29
CA VAL A 437 19.43 5.12 -7.66
C VAL A 437 19.48 5.51 -9.13
N ILE A 438 20.13 6.63 -9.46
CA ILE A 438 20.39 7.06 -10.83
C ILE A 438 21.90 7.15 -11.02
N TYR A 439 22.43 6.36 -11.94
CA TYR A 439 23.83 6.29 -12.28
C TYR A 439 24.24 7.39 -13.26
N LYS A 440 25.54 7.66 -13.32
CA LYS A 440 26.12 8.73 -14.16
C LYS A 440 25.74 8.62 -15.65
N ASN A 441 25.60 7.40 -16.16
CA ASN A 441 25.21 7.11 -17.54
C ASN A 441 23.68 7.06 -17.77
N GLY A 442 22.87 7.49 -16.80
CA GLY A 442 21.41 7.50 -16.90
C GLY A 442 20.72 6.15 -16.68
N LYS A 443 21.46 5.09 -16.32
CA LYS A 443 20.83 3.87 -15.77
C LYS A 443 20.21 4.17 -14.41
N ASN A 444 19.20 3.39 -14.03
CA ASN A 444 18.46 3.58 -12.80
C ASN A 444 17.94 2.26 -12.23
N GLY A 445 17.72 2.26 -10.93
CA GLY A 445 17.01 1.20 -10.23
C GLY A 445 16.49 1.72 -8.90
N LEU A 446 16.13 0.79 -8.03
CA LEU A 446 15.67 1.07 -6.69
C LEU A 446 16.28 0.10 -5.68
N ASN A 447 16.41 0.58 -4.45
CA ASN A 447 16.56 -0.20 -3.23
C ASN A 447 15.32 0.04 -2.37
N ALA A 448 14.78 -0.98 -1.72
CA ALA A 448 13.56 -0.85 -0.92
C ALA A 448 13.68 -1.58 0.41
N GLU A 449 13.20 -0.92 1.46
CA GLU A 449 13.00 -1.52 2.78
C GLU A 449 11.78 -2.44 2.72
N HIS A 450 11.87 -3.64 3.28
CA HIS A 450 10.85 -4.68 3.05
C HIS A 450 9.71 -4.68 4.08
N SER A 451 9.89 -4.13 5.28
CA SER A 451 8.89 -4.31 6.35
C SER A 451 7.51 -3.69 6.05
N TRP A 452 7.43 -2.70 5.17
CA TRP A 452 6.18 -1.99 4.88
C TRP A 452 5.30 -2.62 3.79
N ALA A 453 5.86 -3.50 2.94
CA ALA A 453 5.14 -4.14 1.83
C ALA A 453 5.84 -5.41 1.30
N ASP A 454 5.09 -6.18 0.51
CA ASP A 454 5.55 -7.39 -0.18
C ASP A 454 5.78 -7.15 -1.68
#